data_AF-A0A919X8P0-F1
#
_entry.id   AF-A0A919X8P0-F1
#
_cell.length_a   1.000
_cell.length_b   1.000
_cell.length_c   1.000
_cell.angle_alpha   90.00
_cell.angle_beta   90.00
_cell.angle_gamma   90.00
#
_symmetry.space_group_name_H-M   'P 1'
#
loop_
_entity.id
_entity.type
_entity.pdbx_description
1 polymer ?
#
loop_
_entity_poly.entity_id
_entity_poly.type
_entity_poly.pdbx_seq_one_letter_code
_entity_poly.pdbx_strand_id
1 'polypeptide(L)'
;MSLIHRIDSFSKAEGLYSFITESNSIYQVRISKDKRTLIRFPQADSGEKKFRKDNEELMIIGEFSIVVGKPAIFTLEPLGEFGNCTIRITNIVKSISYIH
;
A
#
# COMPACT_ATOMS: atom_id res chain seq x y z
N MET A 1 -9.87 0.73 23.24
CA MET A 1 -9.62 -0.47 22.42
C MET A 1 -10.24 -0.22 21.05
N SER A 2 -9.44 0.02 20.01
CA SER A 2 -9.96 0.24 18.65
C SER A 2 -10.34 -1.10 18.03
N LEU A 3 -11.57 -1.24 17.53
CA LEU A 3 -12.01 -2.42 16.78
C LEU A 3 -11.24 -2.48 15.45
N ILE A 4 -10.31 -3.43 15.34
CA ILE A 4 -9.64 -3.72 14.07
C ILE A 4 -10.61 -4.54 13.22
N HIS A 5 -11.32 -3.87 12.31
CA HIS A 5 -12.13 -4.56 11.30
C HIS A 5 -11.19 -5.17 10.26
N ARG A 6 -10.95 -6.49 10.40
CA ARG A 6 -10.27 -7.27 9.38
C ARG A 6 -11.19 -7.46 8.18
N ILE A 7 -10.67 -7.19 6.99
CA ILE A 7 -11.39 -7.35 5.73
C ILE A 7 -10.54 -8.20 4.78
N ASP A 8 -11.18 -8.95 3.88
CA ASP A 8 -10.46 -9.86 2.97
C ASP A 8 -10.02 -9.17 1.68
N SER A 9 -10.66 -8.06 1.32
CA SER A 9 -10.28 -7.24 0.16
C SER A 9 -10.81 -5.81 0.21
N PHE A 10 -10.16 -4.90 -0.53
CA PHE A 10 -10.68 -3.58 -0.86
C PHE A 10 -10.06 -3.02 -2.15
N SER A 11 -10.75 -2.06 -2.77
CA SER A 11 -10.28 -1.40 -4.00
C SER A 11 -10.76 0.05 -4.17
N LYS A 12 -11.96 0.39 -3.66
CA LYS A 12 -12.60 1.69 -3.95
C LYS A 12 -13.33 2.34 -2.77
N ALA A 13 -13.54 1.63 -1.68
CA ALA A 13 -14.21 2.21 -0.52
C ALA A 13 -13.33 3.30 0.09
N GLU A 14 -13.89 4.49 0.28
CA GLU A 14 -13.16 5.58 0.96
C GLU A 14 -12.73 5.15 2.36
N GLY A 15 -11.67 5.78 2.85
CA GLY A 15 -11.11 5.53 4.17
C GLY A 15 -9.60 5.27 4.15
N LEU A 16 -9.08 4.96 5.32
CA LEU A 16 -7.69 4.56 5.52
C LEU A 16 -7.60 3.08 5.85
N TYR A 17 -6.80 2.40 5.06
CA TYR A 17 -6.56 0.98 5.17
C TYR A 17 -5.10 0.75 5.47
N SER A 18 -4.80 -0.26 6.28
CA SER A 18 -3.45 -0.77 6.48
C SER A 18 -3.42 -2.23 6.08
N PHE A 19 -2.41 -2.64 5.33
CA PHE A 19 -2.18 -4.06 5.06
C PHE A 19 -0.74 -4.45 5.36
N ILE A 20 -0.57 -5.69 5.79
CA ILE A 20 0.71 -6.29 6.12
C ILE A 20 1.00 -7.35 5.08
N THR A 21 2.24 -7.40 4.62
CA THR A 21 2.71 -8.43 3.67
C THR A 21 3.47 -9.53 4.40
N GLU A 22 3.69 -10.67 3.76
CA GLU A 22 4.46 -11.79 4.35
C GLU A 22 5.89 -11.42 4.74
N SER A 23 6.48 -10.42 4.07
CA SER A 23 7.78 -9.85 4.47
C SER A 23 7.68 -8.84 5.61
N ASN A 24 6.57 -8.83 6.35
CA ASN A 24 6.21 -7.88 7.40
C ASN A 24 6.27 -6.39 6.98
N SER A 25 6.31 -6.08 5.68
CA SER A 25 6.20 -4.68 5.25
C SER A 25 4.76 -4.22 5.43
N ILE A 26 4.60 -3.11 6.13
CA ILE A 26 3.31 -2.46 6.36
C ILE A 26 3.09 -1.44 5.24
N TYR A 27 1.87 -1.38 4.74
CA TYR A 27 1.45 -0.38 3.78
C TYR A 27 0.18 0.28 4.28
N GLN A 28 0.10 1.60 4.12
CA GLN A 28 -1.12 2.36 4.34
C GLN A 28 -1.64 2.89 3.02
N VAL A 29 -2.93 2.71 2.79
CA VAL A 29 -3.64 3.21 1.61
C VAL A 29 -4.74 4.14 2.06
N ARG A 30 -4.69 5.38 1.61
CA ARG A 30 -5.76 6.35 1.82
C ARG A 30 -6.55 6.49 0.54
N ILE A 31 -7.87 6.33 0.62
CA ILE A 31 -8.80 6.55 -0.47
C ILE A 31 -9.73 7.68 -0.04
N SER A 32 -9.70 8.79 -0.76
CA SER A 32 -10.69 9.86 -0.69
C SER A 32 -11.29 10.11 -2.06
N LYS A 33 -12.37 10.90 -2.10
CA LYS A 33 -13.09 11.26 -3.32
C LYS A 33 -12.19 11.64 -4.50
N ASP A 34 -11.14 12.42 -4.21
CA ASP A 34 -10.30 13.03 -5.24
C ASP A 34 -8.88 12.46 -5.29
N LYS A 35 -8.47 11.65 -4.30
CA LYS A 35 -7.08 11.22 -4.17
C LYS A 35 -6.96 9.80 -3.61
N ARG A 36 -6.00 9.05 -4.15
CA ARG A 36 -5.61 7.72 -3.67
C ARG A 36 -4.11 7.73 -3.41
N THR A 37 -3.69 7.39 -2.20
CA THR A 37 -2.27 7.45 -1.81
C THR A 37 -1.81 6.18 -1.13
N LEU A 38 -0.52 5.89 -1.27
CA LEU A 38 0.16 4.73 -0.70
C LEU A 38 1.39 5.20 0.08
N ILE A 39 1.54 4.74 1.31
CA ILE A 39 2.79 4.85 2.07
C ILE A 39 3.24 3.44 2.43
N ARG A 40 4.54 3.16 2.26
CA ARG A 40 5.16 1.92 2.73
C ARG A 40 5.99 2.20 3.97
N PHE A 41 5.75 1.44 5.04
CA PHE A 41 6.56 1.40 6.24
C PHE A 41 7.31 0.05 6.28
N PRO A 42 8.61 0.03 5.95
CA PRO A 42 9.40 -1.19 6.07
C PRO A 42 9.49 -1.61 7.54
N GLN A 43 9.08 -2.83 7.87
CA GLN A 43 9.34 -3.42 9.17
C GLN A 43 10.41 -4.51 8.98
N ALA A 44 11.68 -4.09 8.97
CA ALA A 44 12.82 -4.96 9.21
C ALA A 44 14.05 -4.10 9.55
N ASP A 45 14.56 -4.29 10.76
CA ASP A 45 15.85 -3.81 11.28
C ASP A 45 17.09 -4.31 10.51
N SER A 46 16.92 -5.04 9.40
CA SER A 46 18.03 -5.43 8.53
C SER A 46 18.23 -4.35 7.46
N GLY A 47 19.19 -3.45 7.67
CA GLY A 47 19.48 -2.28 6.84
C GLY A 47 19.79 -2.48 5.34
N GLU A 48 19.34 -3.57 4.71
CA GLU A 48 19.77 -3.96 3.37
C GLU A 48 18.80 -3.61 2.23
N LYS A 49 17.51 -3.28 2.48
CA LYS A 49 16.55 -2.99 1.38
C LYS A 49 15.58 -1.85 1.71
N LYS A 50 16.09 -0.62 1.67
CA LYS A 50 15.27 0.61 1.65
C LYS A 50 14.88 0.91 0.20
N PHE A 51 13.59 1.10 -0.05
CA PHE A 51 13.17 1.70 -1.31
C PHE A 51 13.31 3.21 -1.24
N ARG A 52 13.51 3.85 -2.40
CA ARG A 52 13.74 5.29 -2.55
C ARG A 52 12.68 6.19 -1.88
N LYS A 53 11.47 5.67 -1.69
CA LYS A 53 10.28 6.40 -1.20
C LYS A 53 9.61 5.66 -0.03
N ASP A 54 10.40 4.95 0.77
CA ASP A 54 9.89 4.41 2.03
C ASP A 54 9.54 5.55 3.00
N ASN A 55 8.44 5.39 3.74
CA ASN A 55 7.86 6.40 4.63
C ASN A 55 7.41 7.70 3.93
N GLU A 56 7.38 7.73 2.60
CA GLU A 56 6.84 8.83 1.82
C GLU A 56 5.49 8.47 1.20
N GLU A 57 4.64 9.48 1.03
CA GLU A 57 3.36 9.33 0.34
C GLU A 57 3.58 9.31 -1.17
N LEU A 58 2.98 8.31 -1.83
CA LEU A 58 2.97 8.15 -3.28
C LEU A 58 1.55 8.20 -3.81
N MET A 59 1.31 8.96 -4.86
CA MET A 59 0.00 8.95 -5.52
C MET A 59 -0.21 7.65 -6.31
N ILE A 60 -1.41 7.06 -6.14
CA ILE A 60 -1.88 5.96 -6.96
C ILE A 60 -2.68 6.55 -8.12
N ILE A 61 -2.19 6.36 -9.34
CA ILE A 61 -2.77 6.94 -10.57
C ILE A 61 -3.62 5.93 -11.36
N GLY A 62 -3.51 4.64 -11.04
CA GLY A 62 -4.28 3.57 -11.68
C GLY A 62 -5.27 2.89 -10.75
N GLU A 63 -6.02 1.95 -11.31
CA GLU A 63 -6.85 1.03 -10.53
C GLU A 63 -5.96 0.06 -9.75
N PHE A 64 -6.44 -0.37 -8.58
CA PHE A 64 -5.77 -1.39 -7.77
C PHE A 64 -6.82 -2.26 -7.07
N SER A 65 -6.38 -3.43 -6.63
CA SER A 65 -7.16 -4.32 -5.77
C SER A 65 -6.21 -4.96 -4.78
N ILE A 66 -6.60 -4.99 -3.51
CA ILE A 66 -5.84 -5.61 -2.43
C ILE A 66 -6.67 -6.76 -1.90
N VAL A 67 -6.09 -7.96 -1.91
CA VAL A 67 -6.76 -9.19 -1.50
C VAL A 67 -5.80 -10.02 -0.67
N VAL A 68 -6.25 -10.49 0.49
CA VAL A 68 -5.45 -11.41 1.33
C VAL A 68 -5.11 -12.67 0.54
N GLY A 69 -3.86 -13.13 0.66
CA GLY A 69 -3.34 -14.29 -0.08
C GLY A 69 -2.87 -13.99 -1.50
N LYS A 70 -2.91 -12.73 -1.96
CA LYS A 70 -2.38 -12.32 -3.26
C LYS A 70 -1.40 -11.14 -3.14
N PRO A 71 -0.43 -11.00 -4.06
CA PRO A 71 0.31 -9.76 -4.24
C PRO A 71 -0.62 -8.60 -4.59
N ALA A 72 -0.39 -7.43 -4.00
CA ALA A 72 -1.04 -6.19 -4.43
C ALA A 72 -0.22 -5.53 -5.55
N ILE A 73 -0.92 -4.96 -6.53
CA ILE A 73 -0.31 -4.27 -7.66
C ILE A 73 -0.83 -2.84 -7.70
N PHE A 74 0.09 -1.88 -7.79
CA PHE A 74 -0.23 -0.46 -7.88
C PHE A 74 0.45 0.17 -9.09
N THR A 75 -0.29 1.02 -9.78
CA THR A 75 0.28 2.01 -10.71
C THR A 75 0.40 3.34 -9.98
N LEU A 76 1.63 3.76 -9.74
CA LEU A 76 1.98 4.96 -8.99
C LEU A 76 2.45 6.07 -9.94
N GLU A 77 2.46 7.29 -9.43
CA GLU A 77 3.15 8.39 -10.08
C GLU A 77 4.63 8.05 -10.39
N PRO A 78 5.23 8.65 -11.42
CA PRO A 78 6.64 8.43 -11.73
C PRO A 78 7.52 8.78 -10.54
N LEU A 79 8.41 7.85 -10.16
CA LEU A 79 9.43 8.19 -9.18
C LEU A 79 10.58 8.96 -9.81
N GLY A 80 10.91 8.80 -11.09
CA GLY A 80 12.01 9.50 -11.78
C GLY A 80 11.56 10.66 -12.67
N GLU A 81 12.53 11.42 -13.19
CA GLU A 81 12.29 12.49 -14.17
C GLU A 81 11.82 11.97 -15.53
N PHE A 82 12.21 10.74 -15.87
CA PHE A 82 11.89 10.09 -17.15
C PHE A 82 11.02 8.85 -16.89
N GLY A 83 9.71 8.99 -17.08
CA GLY A 83 8.76 7.88 -16.98
C GLY A 83 7.31 8.36 -16.85
N ASN A 84 6.37 7.55 -17.35
CA ASN A 84 4.94 7.87 -17.29
C ASN A 84 4.27 7.37 -15.99
N CYS A 85 4.82 6.33 -15.37
CA CYS A 85 4.34 5.77 -14.10
C CYS A 85 5.40 4.87 -13.46
N THR A 86 5.14 4.44 -12.23
CA THR A 86 5.90 3.37 -11.55
C THR A 86 4.96 2.24 -11.15
N ILE A 87 5.26 1.01 -11.56
CA ILE A 87 4.51 -0.17 -11.10
C ILE A 87 5.14 -0.70 -9.82
N ARG A 88 4.33 -0.87 -8.77
CA ARG A 88 4.74 -1.53 -7.53
C ARG A 88 3.96 -2.82 -7.34
N ILE A 89 4.70 -3.91 -7.16
CA ILE A 89 4.16 -5.23 -6.83
C ILE A 89 4.65 -5.58 -5.43
N THR A 90 3.75 -5.91 -4.52
CA THR A 90 4.10 -6.28 -3.14
C THR A 90 4.37 -7.77 -3.00
N ASN A 91 4.93 -8.19 -1.87
CA ASN A 91 4.77 -9.59 -1.42
C ASN A 91 3.30 -9.90 -1.14
N ILE A 92 2.98 -11.17 -0.95
CA ILE A 92 1.62 -11.64 -0.64
C ILE A 92 1.08 -10.88 0.58
N VAL A 93 -0.15 -10.38 0.45
CA VAL A 93 -0.87 -9.71 1.53
C VAL A 93 -1.30 -10.74 2.56
N LYS A 94 -0.87 -10.54 3.81
CA LYS A 94 -1.17 -11.43 4.95
C LYS A 94 -2.43 -11.01 5.70
N SER A 95 -2.65 -9.70 5.84
CA SER A 95 -3.83 -9.16 6.52
C SER A 95 -4.12 -7.74 6.07
N ILE A 96 -5.39 -7.35 6.16
CA ILE A 96 -5.87 -6.00 5.89
C ILE A 96 -6.69 -5.55 7.09
N SER A 97 -6.54 -4.28 7.45
CA SER A 97 -7.24 -3.61 8.54
C SER A 97 -7.79 -2.28 8.04
N TYR A 98 -9.07 -2.02 8.30
CA TYR A 98 -9.61 -0.66 8.22
C TYR A 98 -9.21 0.15 9.45
N ILE A 99 -8.81 1.40 9.27
CA ILE A 99 -8.39 2.30 10.35
C ILE A 99 -9.45 3.36 10.62
N HIS A 100 -9.90 4.09 9.59
CA HIS A 100 -10.86 5.18 9.71
C HIS A 100 -11.62 5.44 8.42
#